data_AF-A0A7Y6DWK3-F1
#
_entry.id   AF-A0A7Y6DWK3-F1
#
_cell.length_a   1.000
_cell.length_b   1.000
_cell.length_c   1.000
_cell.angle_alpha   90.00
_cell.angle_beta   90.00
_cell.angle_gamma   90.00
#
_symmetry.space_group_name_H-M   'P 1'
#
loop_
_entity.id
_entity.type
_entity.pdbx_description
1 polymer ?
#
loop_
_entity_poly.entity_id
_entity_poly.type
_entity_poly.pdbx_seq_one_letter_code
_entity_poly.pdbx_strand_id
1 'polypeptide(L)'
;MTVDPRFERSVHRWLRAYPRRWRRERAAEVTALLADLAGPDATRLSAGTVVGLVRAGWATRLRTRPPLRHVLAYRLIDRRVPAPYRGWVSDDIEGEGSPLRVLLNVAVVVAVVSVLLPLAIGDRPHTLSGGSLSAVFAMSLGFLLRGSRVRRARGRKHLVPEAGEELTSETLLFGWVLRDRLTARGTTGLLIVGLATAALAALAACLAAPTALGAASCGHSCVATVSAGRDGVPVPLTVALVSAVALGGLAGLHARATLRRLVPLRPVQHSRRLVAPTPRHRAIVLVLTAGAVGIAWIEGTGRVDLFFSVAVAVAVLLALPALVVAWRVARTGPDDLAFVDVWSIVSTGRLPRVDAVEEGLVPALLATD
;
A
#
# COMPACT_ATOMS: atom_id res chain seq x y z
N MET A 1 25.22 13.09 24.73
CA MET A 1 23.94 12.97 25.46
C MET A 1 23.05 12.00 24.71
N THR A 2 22.45 11.02 25.41
CA THR A 2 21.47 10.12 24.80
C THR A 2 20.09 10.77 24.86
N VAL A 3 19.53 11.14 23.70
CA VAL A 3 18.18 11.73 23.61
C VAL A 3 17.13 10.65 23.94
N ASP A 4 16.11 10.99 24.73
CA ASP A 4 14.99 10.06 25.02
C ASP A 4 14.30 9.64 23.68
N PRO A 5 14.17 8.33 23.39
CA PRO A 5 13.48 7.83 22.20
C PRO A 5 12.03 8.31 22.04
N ARG A 6 11.35 8.72 23.11
CA ARG A 6 10.01 9.33 23.07
C ARG A 6 10.08 10.76 22.56
N PHE A 7 11.06 11.53 23.01
CA PHE A 7 11.31 12.89 22.55
C PHE A 7 11.67 12.90 21.07
N GLU A 8 12.62 12.04 20.68
CA GLU A 8 13.05 11.90 19.28
C GLU A 8 11.85 11.59 18.36
N ARG A 9 10.98 10.66 18.76
CA ARG A 9 9.74 10.35 18.02
C ARG A 9 8.77 11.52 17.93
N SER A 10 8.68 12.35 18.98
CA SER A 10 7.88 13.58 18.97
C SER A 10 8.45 14.57 17.96
N VAL A 11 9.76 14.83 17.99
CA VAL A 11 10.44 15.73 17.05
C VAL A 11 10.26 15.26 15.61
N HIS A 12 10.58 13.99 15.31
CA HIS A 12 10.44 13.41 13.97
C HIS A 12 9.02 13.48 13.41
N ARG A 13 8.00 13.42 14.27
CA ARG A 13 6.60 13.59 13.88
C ARG A 13 6.35 14.98 13.32
N TRP A 14 6.81 16.02 14.02
CA TRP A 14 6.58 17.41 13.64
C TRP A 14 7.51 17.88 12.52
N LEU A 15 8.74 17.35 12.45
CA LEU A 15 9.66 17.60 11.34
C LEU A 15 9.08 17.16 9.99
N ARG A 16 8.04 16.31 9.94
CA ARG A 16 7.31 15.99 8.70
C ARG A 16 6.77 17.23 7.98
N ALA A 17 6.61 18.37 8.68
CA ALA A 17 6.32 19.65 8.06
C ALA A 17 7.41 20.14 7.10
N TYR A 18 8.65 19.67 7.21
CA TYR A 18 9.75 20.01 6.32
C TYR A 18 9.82 19.09 5.07
N PRO A 19 10.43 19.56 3.96
CA PRO A 19 10.81 18.74 2.80
C PRO A 19 11.56 17.45 3.21
N ARG A 20 11.45 16.34 2.44
CA ARG A 20 12.08 15.08 2.87
C ARG A 20 13.59 15.17 2.77
N ARG A 21 14.10 15.74 1.67
CA ARG A 21 15.54 16.01 1.48
C ARG A 21 16.15 16.78 2.65
N TRP A 22 15.50 17.88 3.06
CA TRP A 22 15.93 18.69 4.20
C TRP A 22 15.99 17.87 5.50
N ARG A 23 15.02 16.98 5.72
CA ARG A 23 15.05 16.11 6.90
C ARG A 23 16.18 15.09 6.87
N ARG A 24 16.56 14.57 5.69
CA ARG A 24 17.66 13.60 5.59
C ARG A 24 18.97 14.22 6.05
N GLU A 25 19.18 15.48 5.71
CA GLU A 25 20.39 16.24 6.05
C GLU A 25 20.35 16.79 7.48
N ARG A 26 19.23 17.42 7.88
CA ARG A 26 19.19 18.27 9.09
C ARG A 26 18.42 17.71 10.26
N ALA A 27 17.71 16.59 10.12
CA ALA A 27 16.84 16.11 11.21
C ALA A 27 17.63 15.72 12.46
N ALA A 28 18.82 15.12 12.32
CA ALA A 28 19.65 14.74 13.46
C ALA A 28 20.13 15.97 14.23
N GLU A 29 20.72 16.94 13.53
CA GLU A 29 21.18 18.22 14.08
C GLU A 29 20.05 18.96 14.82
N VAL A 30 18.89 19.10 14.18
CA VAL A 30 17.76 19.81 14.76
C VAL A 30 17.15 19.05 15.93
N THR A 31 17.19 17.72 15.92
CA THR A 31 16.74 16.92 17.05
C THR A 31 17.66 17.06 18.26
N ALA A 32 18.98 17.08 18.05
CA ALA A 32 19.95 17.33 19.10
C ALA A 32 19.78 18.74 19.69
N LEU A 33 19.72 19.77 18.84
CA LEU A 33 19.48 21.15 19.27
C LEU A 33 18.18 21.30 20.08
N LEU A 34 17.10 20.67 19.64
CA LEU A 34 15.83 20.72 20.37
C LEU A 34 15.88 19.95 21.69
N ALA A 35 16.66 18.87 21.78
CA ALA A 35 16.88 18.15 23.03
C ALA A 35 17.66 18.99 24.04
N ASP A 36 18.71 19.67 23.58
CA ASP A 36 19.53 20.56 24.42
C ASP A 36 18.68 21.74 24.96
N LEU A 37 17.81 22.30 24.12
CA LEU A 37 16.91 23.39 24.53
C LEU A 37 15.77 22.94 25.45
N ALA A 38 15.30 21.69 25.35
CA ALA A 38 14.18 21.19 26.14
C ALA A 38 14.60 20.68 27.53
N GLY A 39 15.89 20.37 27.71
CA GLY A 39 16.44 19.79 28.95
C GLY A 39 16.38 18.26 28.98
N PRO A 40 17.13 17.62 29.90
CA PRO A 40 17.37 16.17 29.90
C PRO A 40 16.11 15.33 30.18
N ASP A 41 15.12 15.88 30.87
CA ASP A 41 13.88 15.18 31.25
C ASP A 41 12.73 15.36 30.26
N ALA A 42 12.95 16.12 29.18
CA ALA A 42 11.90 16.41 28.22
C ALA A 42 11.55 15.18 27.37
N THR A 43 10.31 14.72 27.48
CA THR A 43 9.80 13.59 26.69
C THR A 43 9.03 14.00 25.43
N ARG A 44 8.64 15.28 25.34
CA ARG A 44 7.84 15.86 24.23
C ARG A 44 8.19 17.32 23.99
N LEU A 45 7.91 17.80 22.78
CA LEU A 45 8.03 19.22 22.43
C LEU A 45 6.89 20.03 23.04
N SER A 46 7.19 21.25 23.49
CA SER A 46 6.18 22.22 23.91
C SER A 46 5.31 22.66 22.72
N ALA A 47 4.05 23.05 22.99
CA ALA A 47 3.12 23.45 21.93
C ALA A 47 3.63 24.65 21.11
N GLY A 48 4.26 25.64 21.77
CA GLY A 48 4.86 26.80 21.10
C GLY A 48 5.97 26.40 20.13
N THR A 49 6.88 25.52 20.56
CA THR A 49 7.95 24.99 19.70
C THR A 49 7.37 24.18 18.53
N VAL A 50 6.33 23.39 18.77
CA VAL A 50 5.63 22.65 17.70
C VAL A 50 5.06 23.61 16.65
N VAL A 51 4.35 24.66 17.05
CA VAL A 51 3.78 25.64 16.11
C VAL A 51 4.88 26.35 15.32
N GLY A 52 5.95 26.77 15.98
CA GLY A 52 7.11 27.40 15.32
C GLY A 52 7.76 26.47 14.29
N LEU A 53 7.99 25.22 14.65
CA LEU A 53 8.59 24.19 13.80
C LEU A 53 7.70 23.86 12.60
N VAL A 54 6.39 23.74 12.81
CA VAL A 54 5.43 23.53 11.71
C VAL A 54 5.43 24.73 10.77
N ARG A 55 5.30 25.96 11.28
CA ARG A 55 5.31 27.19 10.46
C ARG A 55 6.60 27.31 9.64
N ALA A 56 7.76 27.08 10.26
CA ALA A 56 9.05 27.12 9.59
C ALA A 56 9.19 26.01 8.53
N GLY A 57 8.68 24.81 8.80
CA GLY A 57 8.63 23.72 7.82
C GLY A 57 7.78 24.06 6.59
N TRP A 58 6.58 24.62 6.82
CA TRP A 58 5.70 25.08 5.74
C TRP A 58 6.33 26.22 4.93
N ALA A 59 6.94 27.21 5.59
CA ALA A 59 7.66 28.28 4.92
C ALA A 59 8.82 27.74 4.05
N THR A 60 9.52 26.71 4.52
CA THR A 60 10.60 26.04 3.77
C THR A 60 10.05 25.30 2.54
N ARG A 61 8.89 24.64 2.66
CA ARG A 61 8.20 24.05 1.50
C ARG A 61 7.77 25.09 0.48
N LEU A 62 7.25 26.24 0.93
CA LEU A 62 6.81 27.32 0.05
C LEU A 62 8.00 27.94 -0.70
N ARG A 63 9.10 28.23 -0.02
CA ARG A 63 10.33 28.79 -0.61
C ARG A 63 10.95 27.89 -1.67
N THR A 64 10.83 26.58 -1.50
CA THR A 64 11.41 25.59 -2.42
C THR A 64 10.43 25.07 -3.47
N ARG A 65 9.20 25.61 -3.49
CA ARG A 65 8.17 25.20 -4.45
C ARG A 65 8.41 25.89 -5.80
N PRO A 66 8.35 25.16 -6.93
CA PRO A 66 8.35 25.78 -8.23
C PRO A 66 7.16 26.72 -8.44
N PRO A 67 7.28 27.73 -9.34
CA PRO A 67 6.15 28.54 -9.78
C PRO A 67 4.96 27.67 -10.23
N LEU A 68 3.74 28.14 -9.99
CA LEU A 68 2.52 27.36 -10.21
C LEU A 68 2.41 26.77 -11.62
N ARG A 69 2.86 27.48 -12.66
CA ARG A 69 2.88 26.99 -14.04
C ARG A 69 3.66 25.69 -14.21
N HIS A 70 4.82 25.54 -13.55
CA HIS A 70 5.63 24.31 -13.62
C HIS A 70 4.98 23.19 -12.82
N VAL A 71 4.36 23.52 -11.68
CA VAL A 71 3.59 22.55 -10.88
C VAL A 71 2.42 22.00 -11.68
N LEU A 72 1.68 22.87 -12.38
CA LEU A 72 0.54 22.47 -13.21
C LEU A 72 1.00 21.68 -14.43
N ALA A 73 2.03 22.13 -15.15
CA ALA A 73 2.57 21.41 -16.30
C ALA A 73 3.10 20.01 -15.90
N TYR A 74 3.77 19.89 -14.76
CA TYR A 74 4.18 18.60 -14.21
C TYR A 74 2.98 17.71 -13.86
N ARG A 75 1.93 18.25 -13.24
CA ARG A 75 0.80 17.43 -12.78
C ARG A 75 -0.18 17.02 -13.87
N LEU A 76 -0.44 17.91 -14.83
CA LEU A 76 -1.48 17.72 -15.85
C LEU A 76 -0.95 17.03 -17.11
N ILE A 77 0.26 17.37 -17.53
CA ILE A 77 0.84 16.88 -18.79
C ILE A 77 2.19 16.18 -18.58
N ASP A 78 2.58 15.90 -17.33
CA ASP A 78 3.85 15.26 -16.97
C ASP A 78 5.07 15.97 -17.59
N ARG A 79 5.01 17.30 -17.75
CA ARG A 79 6.12 18.08 -18.31
C ARG A 79 7.32 18.07 -17.36
N ARG A 80 8.52 17.91 -17.91
CA ARG A 80 9.79 17.96 -17.17
C ARG A 80 9.91 19.29 -16.43
N VAL A 81 10.29 19.23 -15.16
CA VAL A 81 10.47 20.40 -14.30
C VAL A 81 11.91 20.92 -14.46
N PRO A 82 12.14 22.25 -14.49
CA PRO A 82 13.48 22.81 -14.56
C PRO A 82 14.42 22.31 -13.46
N ALA A 83 15.72 22.19 -13.77
CA ALA A 83 16.74 21.63 -12.88
C ALA A 83 16.73 22.17 -11.43
N PRO A 84 16.55 23.50 -11.18
CA PRO A 84 16.55 24.05 -9.81
C PRO A 84 15.44 23.50 -8.91
N TYR A 85 14.37 22.94 -9.49
CA TYR A 85 13.23 22.42 -8.73
C TYR A 85 13.17 20.89 -8.71
N ARG A 86 14.23 20.18 -9.12
CA ARG A 86 14.27 18.71 -9.06
C ARG A 86 14.10 18.16 -7.65
N GLY A 87 14.69 18.80 -6.64
CA GLY A 87 14.50 18.41 -5.24
C GLY A 87 13.02 18.45 -4.80
N TRP A 88 12.21 19.33 -5.40
CA TRP A 88 10.75 19.32 -5.19
C TRP A 88 10.08 18.12 -5.85
N VAL A 89 10.49 17.75 -7.07
CA VAL A 89 9.97 16.57 -7.77
C VAL A 89 10.39 15.27 -7.07
N SER A 90 11.62 15.19 -6.58
CA SER A 90 12.12 14.06 -5.79
C SER A 90 11.24 13.84 -4.56
N ASP A 91 10.98 14.89 -3.78
CA ASP A 91 10.05 14.86 -2.65
C ASP A 91 8.62 14.46 -3.04
N ASP A 92 8.15 14.90 -4.21
CA ASP A 92 6.82 14.58 -4.74
C ASP A 92 6.71 13.09 -5.10
N ILE A 93 7.71 12.55 -5.81
CA ILE A 93 7.79 11.15 -6.23
C ILE A 93 7.92 10.26 -5.01
N GLU A 94 8.81 10.57 -4.07
CA GLU A 94 9.09 9.76 -2.89
C GLU A 94 8.04 9.93 -1.78
N GLY A 95 7.25 11.01 -1.81
CA GLY A 95 6.30 11.41 -0.78
C GLY A 95 5.33 10.32 -0.30
N GLU A 96 5.15 10.23 1.03
CA GLU A 96 4.20 9.31 1.69
C GLU A 96 2.74 9.60 1.34
N GLY A 97 2.42 10.83 0.95
CA GLY A 97 1.10 11.23 0.48
C GLY A 97 0.79 10.87 -0.97
N SER A 98 1.70 10.18 -1.67
CA SER A 98 1.45 9.68 -3.04
C SER A 98 0.15 8.87 -3.19
N PRO A 99 -0.15 7.84 -2.37
CA PRO A 99 -1.40 7.09 -2.49
C PRO A 99 -2.65 7.96 -2.24
N LEU A 100 -2.63 8.81 -1.22
CA LEU A 100 -3.75 9.71 -0.93
C LEU A 100 -4.04 10.65 -2.12
N ARG A 101 -2.99 11.14 -2.79
CA ARG A 101 -3.14 11.97 -3.98
C ARG A 101 -3.70 11.22 -5.17
N VAL A 102 -3.33 9.95 -5.36
CA VAL A 102 -3.95 9.09 -6.38
C VAL A 102 -5.45 8.96 -6.11
N LEU A 103 -5.83 8.64 -4.86
CA LEU A 103 -7.23 8.52 -4.48
C LEU A 103 -7.98 9.84 -4.65
N LEU A 104 -7.38 10.96 -4.24
CA LEU A 104 -7.95 12.29 -4.43
C LEU A 104 -8.12 12.64 -5.92
N ASN A 105 -7.13 12.34 -6.75
CA ASN A 105 -7.22 12.58 -8.19
C ASN A 105 -8.34 11.74 -8.82
N VAL A 106 -8.47 10.46 -8.45
CA VAL A 106 -9.59 9.62 -8.90
C VAL A 106 -10.91 10.21 -8.42
N ALA A 107 -11.03 10.60 -7.15
CA ALA A 107 -12.24 11.24 -6.61
C ALA A 107 -12.59 12.54 -7.34
N VAL A 108 -11.60 13.38 -7.67
CA VAL A 108 -11.79 14.61 -8.44
C VAL A 108 -12.25 14.31 -9.86
N VAL A 109 -11.64 13.34 -10.55
CA VAL A 109 -12.08 12.92 -11.88
C VAL A 109 -13.53 12.42 -11.85
N VAL A 110 -13.89 11.62 -10.84
CA VAL A 110 -15.27 11.16 -10.64
C VAL A 110 -16.22 12.31 -10.39
N ALA A 111 -15.86 13.26 -9.53
CA ALA A 111 -16.68 14.44 -9.27
C ALA A 111 -16.87 15.30 -10.53
N VAL A 112 -15.79 15.48 -11.32
CA VAL A 112 -15.86 16.23 -12.58
C VAL A 112 -16.78 15.52 -13.58
N VAL A 113 -16.58 14.22 -13.82
CA VAL A 113 -17.30 13.46 -14.85
C VAL A 113 -18.74 13.18 -14.44
N SER A 114 -19.01 12.83 -13.18
CA SER A 114 -20.35 12.44 -12.73
C SER A 114 -21.22 13.61 -12.29
N VAL A 115 -20.63 14.76 -11.93
CA VAL A 115 -21.37 15.91 -11.37
C VAL A 115 -21.14 17.18 -12.17
N LEU A 116 -19.89 17.67 -12.27
CA LEU A 116 -19.65 19.01 -12.83
C LEU A 116 -19.89 19.08 -14.35
N LEU A 117 -19.48 18.06 -15.11
CA LEU A 117 -19.64 18.04 -16.56
C LEU A 117 -21.12 17.92 -16.98
N PRO A 118 -21.95 17.03 -16.40
CA PRO A 118 -23.39 17.03 -16.64
C PRO A 118 -24.04 18.38 -16.34
N LEU A 119 -23.72 18.98 -15.18
CA LEU A 119 -24.26 20.29 -14.80
C LEU A 119 -23.87 21.39 -15.80
N ALA A 120 -22.65 21.36 -16.34
CA ALA A 120 -22.19 22.33 -17.33
C ALA A 120 -22.89 22.20 -18.70
N ILE A 121 -23.38 21.00 -19.04
CA ILE A 121 -24.07 20.72 -20.30
C ILE A 121 -25.61 20.83 -20.14
N GLY A 122 -26.11 21.02 -18.92
CA GLY A 122 -27.54 21.08 -18.60
C GLY A 122 -28.18 19.71 -18.33
N ASP A 123 -27.37 18.66 -18.22
CA ASP A 123 -27.81 17.31 -17.87
C ASP A 123 -27.92 17.14 -16.34
N ARG A 124 -28.75 16.18 -15.91
CA ARG A 124 -28.84 15.80 -14.50
C ARG A 124 -27.57 15.07 -14.07
N PRO A 125 -27.05 15.32 -12.86
CA PRO A 125 -25.93 14.56 -12.31
C PRO A 125 -26.19 13.06 -12.38
N HIS A 126 -25.21 12.29 -12.85
CA HIS A 126 -25.34 10.85 -12.90
C HIS A 126 -25.31 10.30 -11.47
N THR A 127 -26.33 9.54 -11.09
CA THR A 127 -26.23 8.73 -9.86
C THR A 127 -25.08 7.75 -10.05
N LEU A 128 -24.25 7.58 -9.01
CA LEU A 128 -23.15 6.62 -9.05
C LEU A 128 -23.74 5.21 -9.17
N SER A 129 -23.83 4.72 -10.41
CA SER A 129 -24.25 3.36 -10.69
C SER A 129 -23.23 2.37 -10.11
N GLY A 130 -23.65 1.13 -9.85
CA GLY A 130 -22.73 0.07 -9.41
C GLY A 130 -21.50 -0.06 -10.32
N GLY A 131 -21.69 0.05 -11.63
CA GLY A 131 -20.61 0.04 -12.62
C GLY A 131 -19.61 1.19 -12.45
N SER A 132 -20.08 2.40 -12.13
CA SER A 132 -19.20 3.54 -11.86
C SER A 132 -18.33 3.31 -10.62
N LEU A 133 -18.89 2.76 -9.54
CA LEU A 133 -18.13 2.42 -8.33
C LEU A 133 -17.09 1.34 -8.60
N SER A 134 -17.42 0.31 -9.38
CA SER A 134 -16.47 -0.72 -9.83
C SER A 134 -15.33 -0.13 -10.67
N ALA A 135 -15.63 0.79 -11.58
CA ALA A 135 -14.62 1.47 -12.39
C ALA A 135 -13.67 2.33 -11.53
N VAL A 136 -14.21 3.07 -10.56
CA VAL A 136 -13.44 3.87 -9.60
C VAL A 136 -12.53 3.00 -8.74
N PHE A 137 -13.06 1.89 -8.25
CA PHE A 137 -12.30 0.90 -7.51
C PHE A 137 -11.16 0.32 -8.35
N ALA A 138 -11.46 -0.12 -9.58
CA ALA A 138 -10.48 -0.68 -10.50
C ALA A 138 -9.38 0.33 -10.89
N MET A 139 -9.74 1.58 -11.17
CA MET A 139 -8.78 2.65 -11.43
C MET A 139 -7.88 2.90 -10.21
N SER A 140 -8.49 3.06 -9.03
CA SER A 140 -7.75 3.30 -7.77
C SER A 140 -6.73 2.17 -7.51
N LEU A 141 -7.18 0.92 -7.63
CA LEU A 141 -6.32 -0.25 -7.48
C LEU A 141 -5.24 -0.29 -8.56
N GLY A 142 -5.59 -0.06 -9.82
CA GLY A 142 -4.65 -0.05 -10.95
C GLY A 142 -3.51 0.96 -10.78
N PHE A 143 -3.84 2.20 -10.37
CA PHE A 143 -2.82 3.22 -10.08
C PHE A 143 -1.96 2.84 -8.87
N LEU A 144 -2.58 2.33 -7.81
CA LEU A 144 -1.85 1.89 -6.63
C LEU A 144 -0.95 0.69 -6.92
N LEU A 145 -1.33 -0.25 -7.77
CA LEU A 145 -0.48 -1.39 -8.15
C LEU A 145 0.67 -0.96 -9.10
N ARG A 146 0.39 -0.10 -10.08
CA ARG A 146 1.39 0.37 -11.06
C ARG A 146 2.37 1.41 -10.51
N GLY A 147 2.08 2.02 -9.36
CA GLY A 147 2.86 3.12 -8.81
C GLY A 147 4.38 2.90 -8.67
N SER A 148 4.92 1.67 -8.64
CA SER A 148 6.38 1.44 -8.52
C SER A 148 7.04 1.61 -9.88
N ARG A 149 6.42 1.02 -10.91
CA ARG A 149 6.79 1.24 -12.31
C ARG A 149 6.64 2.72 -12.68
N VAL A 150 5.50 3.34 -12.33
CA VAL A 150 5.25 4.77 -12.58
C VAL A 150 6.25 5.65 -11.83
N ARG A 151 6.58 5.34 -10.57
CA ARG A 151 7.63 6.06 -9.82
C ARG A 151 8.99 5.95 -10.48
N ARG A 152 9.40 4.74 -10.90
CA ARG A 152 10.68 4.53 -11.61
C ARG A 152 10.71 5.31 -12.93
N ALA A 153 9.63 5.23 -13.73
CA ALA A 153 9.52 5.97 -14.99
C ALA A 153 9.59 7.50 -14.78
N ARG A 154 8.89 8.02 -13.76
CA ARG A 154 8.96 9.45 -13.40
C ARG A 154 10.33 9.84 -12.86
N GLY A 155 10.97 9.00 -12.05
CA GLY A 155 12.33 9.23 -11.57
C GLY A 155 13.31 9.34 -12.75
N ARG A 156 13.22 8.42 -13.71
CA ARG A 156 14.01 8.45 -14.94
C ARG A 156 13.77 9.73 -15.75
N LYS A 157 12.51 10.13 -15.92
CA LYS A 157 12.14 11.31 -16.71
C LYS A 157 12.54 12.64 -16.07
N HIS A 158 12.42 12.76 -14.76
CA HIS A 158 12.51 14.06 -14.07
C HIS A 158 13.79 14.25 -13.25
N LEU A 159 14.46 13.17 -12.84
CA LEU A 159 15.63 13.23 -11.95
C LEU A 159 16.96 12.90 -12.65
N VAL A 160 16.91 12.27 -13.83
CA VAL A 160 18.10 11.99 -14.65
C VAL A 160 18.42 13.21 -15.52
N PRO A 161 19.68 13.68 -15.55
CA PRO A 161 20.05 14.88 -16.30
C PRO A 161 19.98 14.62 -17.82
N GLU A 162 19.63 15.66 -18.58
CA GLU A 162 19.78 15.74 -20.02
C GLU A 162 21.18 16.24 -20.39
N ALA A 163 21.60 15.97 -21.62
CA ALA A 163 22.90 16.42 -22.11
C ALA A 163 23.01 17.97 -22.00
N GLY A 164 24.08 18.44 -21.36
CA GLY A 164 24.32 19.87 -21.15
C GLY A 164 23.68 20.46 -19.89
N GLU A 165 22.92 19.69 -19.11
CA GLU A 165 22.44 20.14 -17.80
C GLU A 165 23.51 19.93 -16.71
N GLU A 166 23.61 20.91 -15.79
CA GLU A 166 24.51 20.82 -14.64
C GLU A 166 24.08 19.70 -13.67
N LEU A 167 25.07 18.95 -13.18
CA LEU A 167 24.86 17.93 -12.16
C LEU A 167 24.72 18.61 -10.79
N THR A 168 23.60 18.35 -10.13
CA THR A 168 23.34 18.82 -8.77
C THR A 168 23.26 17.65 -7.79
N SER A 169 23.32 17.91 -6.49
CA SER A 169 23.12 16.90 -5.44
C SER A 169 21.77 16.17 -5.52
N GLU A 170 20.77 16.80 -6.16
CA GLU A 170 19.43 16.25 -6.38
C GLU A 170 19.30 15.46 -7.70
N THR A 171 20.39 15.39 -8.47
CA THR A 171 20.42 14.67 -9.75
C THR A 171 20.71 13.19 -9.49
N LEU A 172 19.99 12.31 -10.20
CA LEU A 172 20.19 10.87 -10.11
C LEU A 172 20.78 10.33 -11.42
N LEU A 173 21.70 9.38 -11.31
CA LEU A 173 22.26 8.63 -12.44
C LEU A 173 21.78 7.19 -12.40
N PHE A 174 21.89 6.51 -13.54
CA PHE A 174 21.71 5.07 -13.59
C PHE A 174 22.86 4.37 -12.90
N GLY A 175 22.54 3.41 -12.04
CA GLY A 175 23.54 2.62 -11.33
C GLY A 175 22.96 1.30 -10.82
N TRP A 176 23.84 0.43 -10.37
CA TRP A 176 23.45 -0.83 -9.75
C TRP A 176 22.99 -0.57 -8.31
N VAL A 177 21.75 -0.91 -8.01
CA VAL A 177 21.16 -0.76 -6.67
C VAL A 177 20.77 -2.10 -6.09
N LEU A 178 20.77 -2.17 -4.76
CA LEU A 178 20.20 -3.30 -4.03
C LEU A 178 18.71 -3.39 -4.30
N ARG A 179 18.21 -4.62 -4.43
CA ARG A 179 16.79 -4.88 -4.68
C ARG A 179 15.97 -4.64 -3.43
N ASP A 180 15.00 -3.73 -3.50
CA ASP A 180 14.05 -3.52 -2.41
C ASP A 180 13.09 -4.71 -2.27
N ARG A 181 13.07 -5.32 -1.08
CA ARG A 181 12.15 -6.40 -0.71
C ARG A 181 11.36 -6.02 0.54
N LEU A 182 10.07 -6.37 0.57
CA LEU A 182 9.24 -6.09 1.73
C LEU A 182 9.58 -7.02 2.89
N THR A 183 9.66 -6.49 4.10
CA THR A 183 9.86 -7.31 5.30
C THR A 183 8.70 -8.27 5.50
N ALA A 184 8.99 -9.54 5.81
CA ALA A 184 7.95 -10.53 6.06
C ALA A 184 7.09 -10.12 7.27
N ARG A 185 7.72 -9.66 8.36
CA ARG A 185 7.05 -9.29 9.62
C ARG A 185 5.98 -8.21 9.44
N GLY A 186 6.33 -7.13 8.73
CA GLY A 186 5.39 -6.03 8.48
C GLY A 186 4.29 -6.41 7.50
N THR A 187 4.65 -7.10 6.41
CA THR A 187 3.74 -7.37 5.29
C THR A 187 2.70 -8.43 5.65
N THR A 188 3.13 -9.54 6.27
CA THR A 188 2.21 -10.59 6.72
C THR A 188 1.21 -10.06 7.74
N GLY A 189 1.65 -9.25 8.71
CA GLY A 189 0.75 -8.64 9.69
C GLY A 189 -0.30 -7.73 9.06
N LEU A 190 0.11 -6.92 8.07
CA LEU A 190 -0.81 -6.06 7.31
C LEU A 190 -1.84 -6.90 6.53
N LEU A 191 -1.41 -7.98 5.86
CA LEU A 191 -2.29 -8.86 5.10
C LEU A 191 -3.27 -9.63 6.00
N ILE A 192 -2.82 -10.12 7.16
CA ILE A 192 -3.69 -10.81 8.13
C ILE A 192 -4.84 -9.91 8.55
N VAL A 193 -4.56 -8.65 8.91
CA VAL A 193 -5.61 -7.68 9.30
C VAL A 193 -6.59 -7.47 8.16
N GLY A 194 -6.09 -7.17 6.95
CA GLY A 194 -6.95 -6.92 5.78
C GLY A 194 -7.81 -8.12 5.40
N LEU A 195 -7.26 -9.33 5.43
CA LEU A 195 -7.98 -10.57 5.10
C LEU A 195 -8.96 -10.97 6.20
N ALA A 196 -8.59 -10.86 7.48
CA ALA A 196 -9.49 -11.15 8.58
C ALA A 196 -10.73 -10.24 8.56
N THR A 197 -10.56 -8.94 8.31
CA THR A 197 -11.68 -8.01 8.14
C THR A 197 -12.56 -8.40 6.95
N ALA A 198 -11.96 -8.74 5.79
CA ALA A 198 -12.72 -9.18 4.62
C ALA A 198 -13.49 -10.49 4.88
N ALA A 199 -12.89 -11.46 5.57
CA ALA A 199 -13.55 -12.71 5.95
C ALA A 199 -14.72 -12.48 6.90
N LEU A 200 -14.58 -11.64 7.92
CA LEU A 200 -15.67 -11.33 8.83
C LEU A 200 -16.86 -10.70 8.10
N ALA A 201 -16.61 -9.75 7.20
CA ALA A 201 -17.66 -9.15 6.38
C ALA A 201 -18.31 -10.17 5.43
N ALA A 202 -17.50 -10.99 4.75
CA ALA A 202 -17.99 -12.02 3.85
C ALA A 202 -18.82 -13.10 4.56
N LEU A 203 -18.41 -13.53 5.76
CA LEU A 203 -19.17 -14.45 6.60
C LEU A 203 -20.47 -13.82 7.08
N ALA A 204 -20.47 -12.55 7.48
CA ALA A 204 -21.68 -11.82 7.84
C ALA A 204 -22.66 -11.76 6.66
N ALA A 205 -22.18 -11.48 5.45
CA ALA A 205 -23.00 -11.53 4.24
C ALA A 205 -23.55 -12.93 3.94
N CYS A 206 -22.74 -13.99 4.12
CA CYS A 206 -23.19 -15.37 3.96
C CYS A 206 -24.31 -15.76 4.92
N LEU A 207 -24.40 -15.11 6.08
CA LEU A 207 -25.45 -15.33 7.09
C LEU A 207 -26.69 -14.44 6.86
N ALA A 208 -26.50 -13.20 6.41
CA ALA A 208 -27.55 -12.19 6.32
C ALA A 208 -28.22 -12.08 4.94
N ALA A 209 -27.58 -12.55 3.87
CA ALA A 209 -28.09 -12.35 2.51
C ALA A 209 -29.44 -13.06 2.29
N PRO A 210 -30.48 -12.34 1.83
CA PRO A 210 -31.82 -12.90 1.65
C PRO A 210 -31.95 -13.76 0.38
N THR A 211 -31.09 -13.53 -0.62
CA THR A 211 -31.05 -14.27 -1.88
C THR A 211 -29.66 -14.80 -2.18
N ALA A 212 -29.60 -15.92 -2.92
CA ALA A 212 -28.36 -16.48 -3.41
C ALA A 212 -28.50 -16.94 -4.87
N LEU A 213 -27.38 -16.90 -5.60
CA LEU A 213 -27.29 -17.45 -6.95
C LEU A 213 -27.24 -18.98 -6.86
N GLY A 214 -28.31 -19.62 -7.32
CA GLY A 214 -28.43 -21.06 -7.48
C GLY A 214 -28.30 -21.49 -8.93
N ALA A 215 -28.12 -22.79 -9.15
CA ALA A 215 -28.23 -23.42 -10.46
C ALA A 215 -29.49 -24.29 -10.47
N ALA A 216 -30.37 -24.07 -11.45
CA ALA A 216 -31.57 -24.88 -11.66
C ALA A 216 -31.56 -25.51 -13.05
N SER A 217 -32.09 -26.73 -13.15
CA SER A 217 -32.29 -27.40 -14.44
C SER A 217 -33.46 -26.73 -15.19
N CYS A 218 -33.21 -26.27 -16.41
CA CYS A 218 -34.22 -25.70 -17.32
C CYS A 218 -34.73 -26.70 -18.37
N GLY A 219 -34.38 -27.99 -18.24
CA GLY A 219 -34.77 -29.07 -19.17
C GLY A 219 -33.63 -30.07 -19.41
N HIS A 220 -33.78 -30.94 -20.41
CA HIS A 220 -32.73 -31.89 -20.78
C HIS A 220 -31.48 -31.13 -21.24
N SER A 221 -30.41 -31.18 -20.44
CA SER A 221 -29.09 -30.56 -20.66
C SER A 221 -28.96 -29.04 -20.47
N CYS A 222 -29.97 -28.37 -19.89
CA CYS A 222 -29.92 -26.93 -19.63
C CYS A 222 -29.75 -26.64 -18.12
N VAL A 223 -28.73 -25.84 -17.77
CA VAL A 223 -28.53 -25.31 -16.41
C VAL A 223 -28.58 -23.79 -16.48
N ALA A 224 -29.56 -23.19 -15.78
CA ALA A 224 -29.69 -21.76 -15.66
C ALA A 224 -29.29 -21.30 -14.26
N THR A 225 -28.63 -20.14 -14.18
CA THR A 225 -28.43 -19.44 -12.91
C THR A 225 -29.74 -18.77 -12.51
N VAL A 226 -30.29 -19.14 -11.37
CA VAL A 226 -31.54 -18.57 -10.84
C VAL A 226 -31.27 -17.90 -9.49
N SER A 227 -31.88 -16.74 -9.26
CA SER A 227 -31.92 -16.15 -7.92
C SER A 227 -32.97 -16.89 -7.11
N ALA A 228 -32.58 -17.43 -5.95
CA ALA A 228 -33.47 -18.12 -5.04
C ALA A 228 -33.44 -17.45 -3.66
N GLY A 229 -34.61 -17.29 -3.05
CA GLY A 229 -34.73 -16.89 -1.64
C GLY A 229 -34.09 -17.93 -0.73
N ARG A 230 -33.51 -17.48 0.39
CA ARG A 230 -32.87 -18.35 1.37
C ARG A 230 -33.69 -18.49 2.65
N ASP A 231 -34.17 -19.70 2.89
CA ASP A 231 -34.68 -20.13 4.18
C ASP A 231 -33.53 -20.75 5.01
N GLY A 232 -32.63 -19.89 5.50
CA GLY A 232 -31.51 -20.28 6.37
C GLY A 232 -30.17 -20.50 5.66
N VAL A 233 -29.28 -21.30 6.27
CA VAL A 233 -27.92 -21.58 5.77
C VAL A 233 -27.94 -22.88 4.95
N PRO A 234 -27.72 -22.82 3.63
CA PRO A 234 -27.82 -24.02 2.79
C PRO A 234 -26.69 -24.99 3.12
N VAL A 235 -26.99 -26.30 3.16
CA VAL A 235 -26.03 -27.37 3.47
C VAL A 235 -24.75 -27.28 2.63
N PRO A 236 -24.79 -27.02 1.31
CA PRO A 236 -23.59 -26.86 0.49
C PRO A 236 -22.64 -25.75 0.97
N LEU A 237 -23.19 -24.62 1.44
CA LEU A 237 -22.39 -23.51 1.97
C LEU A 237 -21.69 -23.91 3.26
N THR A 238 -22.39 -24.57 4.18
CA THR A 238 -21.80 -25.09 5.42
C THR A 238 -20.68 -26.07 5.12
N VAL A 239 -20.90 -27.02 4.21
CA VAL A 239 -19.88 -27.99 3.78
C VAL A 239 -18.67 -27.27 3.18
N ALA A 240 -18.88 -26.26 2.32
CA ALA A 240 -17.80 -25.49 1.71
C ALA A 240 -16.96 -24.73 2.76
N LEU A 241 -17.61 -24.05 3.71
CA LEU A 241 -16.92 -23.30 4.77
C LEU A 241 -16.16 -24.22 5.73
N VAL A 242 -16.76 -25.33 6.17
CA VAL A 242 -16.10 -26.32 7.02
C VAL A 242 -14.89 -26.95 6.32
N SER A 243 -15.06 -27.32 5.04
CA SER A 243 -13.97 -27.85 4.22
C SER A 243 -12.84 -26.84 4.06
N ALA A 244 -13.17 -25.56 3.84
CA ALA A 244 -12.18 -24.49 3.75
C ALA A 244 -11.38 -24.30 5.05
N VAL A 245 -12.04 -24.39 6.21
CA VAL A 245 -11.36 -24.35 7.52
C VAL A 245 -10.42 -25.54 7.69
N ALA A 246 -10.88 -26.75 7.39
CA ALA A 246 -10.08 -27.97 7.51
C ALA A 246 -8.84 -27.93 6.59
N LEU A 247 -9.05 -27.62 5.31
CA LEU A 247 -7.98 -27.49 4.32
C LEU A 247 -7.02 -26.33 4.65
N GLY A 248 -7.54 -25.20 5.14
CA GLY A 248 -6.73 -24.09 5.63
C GLY A 248 -5.85 -24.48 6.81
N GLY A 249 -6.39 -25.27 7.75
CA GLY A 249 -5.63 -25.84 8.86
C GLY A 249 -4.47 -26.72 8.38
N LEU A 250 -4.73 -27.62 7.44
CA LEU A 250 -3.70 -28.46 6.80
C LEU A 250 -2.66 -27.61 6.07
N ALA A 251 -3.07 -26.58 5.35
CA ALA A 251 -2.16 -25.63 4.70
C ALA A 251 -1.28 -24.88 5.72
N GLY A 252 -1.84 -24.53 6.89
CA GLY A 252 -1.09 -23.95 8.01
C GLY A 252 -0.04 -24.90 8.58
N LEU A 253 -0.39 -26.17 8.78
CA LEU A 253 0.56 -27.21 9.23
C LEU A 253 1.67 -27.44 8.20
N HIS A 254 1.32 -27.52 6.91
CA HIS A 254 2.29 -27.63 5.83
C HIS A 254 3.23 -26.43 5.79
N ALA A 255 2.70 -25.20 5.82
CA ALA A 255 3.49 -23.98 5.87
C ALA A 255 4.44 -23.96 7.08
N ARG A 256 3.99 -24.44 8.24
CA ARG A 256 4.82 -24.52 9.46
C ARG A 256 5.97 -25.50 9.28
N ALA A 257 5.71 -26.69 8.75
CA ALA A 257 6.74 -27.70 8.52
C ALA A 257 7.78 -27.20 7.51
N THR A 258 7.31 -26.67 6.38
CA THR A 258 8.15 -26.18 5.28
C THR A 258 9.00 -24.98 5.71
N LEU A 259 8.41 -23.99 6.40
CA LEU A 259 9.17 -22.83 6.90
C LEU A 259 10.19 -23.23 7.97
N ARG A 260 9.84 -24.10 8.92
CA ARG A 260 10.80 -24.57 9.94
C ARG A 260 12.00 -25.28 9.32
N ARG A 261 11.77 -26.06 8.27
CA ARG A 261 12.82 -26.80 7.57
C ARG A 261 13.70 -25.89 6.70
N LEU A 262 13.08 -25.01 5.91
CA LEU A 262 13.78 -24.31 4.82
C LEU A 262 14.29 -22.91 5.19
N VAL A 263 13.69 -22.23 6.18
CA VAL A 263 14.15 -20.88 6.58
C VAL A 263 15.59 -20.88 7.10
N PRO A 264 16.07 -21.86 7.90
CA PRO A 264 17.47 -21.91 8.34
C PRO A 264 18.46 -22.21 7.21
N LEU A 265 18.01 -22.87 6.14
CA LEU A 265 18.85 -23.32 5.03
C LEU A 265 18.96 -22.27 3.90
N ARG A 266 18.37 -21.09 4.07
CA ARG A 266 18.35 -20.07 3.03
C ARG A 266 19.76 -19.50 2.79
N PRO A 267 20.11 -19.16 1.54
CA PRO A 267 21.37 -18.49 1.25
C PRO A 267 21.37 -17.07 1.84
N VAL A 268 22.57 -16.55 2.13
CA VAL A 268 22.77 -15.14 2.48
C VAL A 268 22.45 -14.27 1.26
N GLN A 269 21.79 -13.14 1.50
CA GLN A 269 21.22 -12.29 0.44
C GLN A 269 21.89 -10.91 0.47
N HIS A 270 23.07 -10.82 -0.13
CA HIS A 270 23.89 -9.58 -0.12
C HIS A 270 23.30 -8.46 -0.98
N SER A 271 22.56 -8.79 -2.03
CA SER A 271 22.11 -7.82 -3.04
C SER A 271 20.70 -7.26 -2.80
N ARG A 272 20.19 -7.33 -1.57
CA ARG A 272 18.83 -6.86 -1.24
C ARG A 272 18.82 -5.86 -0.09
N ARG A 273 17.82 -4.98 -0.12
CA ARG A 273 17.47 -4.09 0.97
C ARG A 273 16.07 -4.45 1.47
N LEU A 274 15.92 -4.64 2.78
CA LEU A 274 14.61 -4.87 3.36
C LEU A 274 13.93 -3.56 3.72
N VAL A 275 12.70 -3.41 3.26
CA VAL A 275 11.89 -2.21 3.42
C VAL A 275 10.59 -2.57 4.11
N ALA A 276 10.23 -1.81 5.14
CA ALA A 276 8.94 -1.97 5.80
C ALA A 276 7.78 -1.59 4.84
N PRO A 277 6.56 -2.14 5.04
CA PRO A 277 5.40 -1.77 4.23
C PRO A 277 5.16 -0.26 4.26
N THR A 278 5.36 0.38 3.11
CA THR A 278 5.12 1.82 2.91
C THR A 278 3.62 2.15 2.98
N PRO A 279 3.22 3.42 3.16
CA PRO A 279 1.80 3.83 3.17
C PRO A 279 1.02 3.40 1.92
N ARG A 280 1.71 3.26 0.78
CA ARG A 280 1.10 2.75 -0.45
C ARG A 280 0.66 1.30 -0.33
N HIS A 281 1.48 0.43 0.26
CA HIS A 281 1.08 -0.97 0.49
C HIS A 281 -0.12 -1.04 1.43
N ARG A 282 -0.15 -0.19 2.47
CA ARG A 282 -1.30 -0.06 3.36
C ARG A 282 -2.54 0.41 2.63
N ALA A 283 -2.41 1.39 1.74
CA ALA A 283 -3.52 1.87 0.91
C ALA A 283 -4.04 0.78 -0.05
N ILE A 284 -3.17 -0.03 -0.64
CA ILE A 284 -3.58 -1.18 -1.48
C ILE A 284 -4.42 -2.15 -0.66
N VAL A 285 -3.91 -2.59 0.49
CA VAL A 285 -4.65 -3.53 1.37
C VAL A 285 -5.95 -2.91 1.84
N LEU A 286 -5.94 -1.64 2.26
CA LEU A 286 -7.15 -0.92 2.69
C LEU A 286 -8.20 -0.85 1.57
N VAL A 287 -7.81 -0.48 0.35
CA VAL A 287 -8.73 -0.41 -0.80
C VAL A 287 -9.29 -1.79 -1.09
N LEU A 288 -8.45 -2.83 -1.19
CA LEU A 288 -8.91 -4.20 -1.43
C LEU A 288 -9.89 -4.69 -0.35
N THR A 289 -9.56 -4.48 0.92
CA THR A 289 -10.44 -4.83 2.05
C THR A 289 -11.74 -4.04 2.01
N ALA A 290 -11.70 -2.73 1.76
CA ALA A 290 -12.90 -1.90 1.65
C ALA A 290 -13.80 -2.33 0.48
N GLY A 291 -13.22 -2.72 -0.66
CA GLY A 291 -13.94 -3.30 -1.78
C GLY A 291 -14.65 -4.60 -1.41
N ALA A 292 -13.94 -5.52 -0.75
CA ALA A 292 -14.53 -6.79 -0.28
C ALA A 292 -15.66 -6.56 0.74
N VAL A 293 -15.47 -5.63 1.68
CA VAL A 293 -16.51 -5.25 2.66
C VAL A 293 -17.72 -4.61 1.97
N GLY A 294 -17.49 -3.73 0.99
CA GLY A 294 -18.56 -3.10 0.22
C GLY A 294 -19.39 -4.11 -0.58
N ILE A 295 -18.73 -5.08 -1.22
CA ILE A 295 -19.40 -6.18 -1.93
C ILE A 295 -20.22 -7.02 -0.93
N ALA A 296 -19.63 -7.42 0.19
CA ALA A 296 -20.31 -8.18 1.22
C ALA A 296 -21.53 -7.43 1.78
N TRP A 297 -21.45 -6.12 1.96
CA TRP A 297 -22.58 -5.29 2.37
C TRP A 297 -23.70 -5.28 1.33
N ILE A 298 -23.37 -5.15 0.04
CA ILE A 298 -24.35 -5.14 -1.05
C ILE A 298 -25.06 -6.51 -1.15
N GLU A 299 -24.33 -7.61 -1.05
CA GLU A 299 -24.91 -8.97 -1.05
C GLU A 299 -25.74 -9.23 0.23
N GLY A 300 -25.21 -8.85 1.40
CA GLY A 300 -25.89 -9.03 2.68
C GLY A 300 -27.19 -8.22 2.81
N THR A 301 -27.34 -7.13 2.04
CA THR A 301 -28.57 -6.31 2.00
C THR A 301 -29.56 -6.78 0.93
N GLY A 302 -29.25 -7.84 0.16
CA GLY A 302 -30.12 -8.37 -0.90
C GLY A 302 -30.21 -7.49 -2.15
N ARG A 303 -29.29 -6.53 -2.32
CA ARG A 303 -29.23 -5.70 -3.53
C ARG A 303 -28.63 -6.45 -4.72
N VAL A 304 -27.82 -7.46 -4.43
CA VAL A 304 -27.24 -8.40 -5.39
C VAL A 304 -27.29 -9.77 -4.73
N ASP A 305 -27.44 -10.82 -5.53
CA ASP A 305 -27.42 -12.19 -5.04
C ASP A 305 -26.06 -12.56 -4.43
N LEU A 306 -26.09 -13.34 -3.36
CA LEU A 306 -24.88 -13.84 -2.71
C LEU A 306 -24.07 -14.74 -3.66
N PHE A 307 -22.86 -14.30 -4.04
CA PHE A 307 -21.92 -15.10 -4.83
C PHE A 307 -20.47 -14.81 -4.47
N PHE A 308 -20.05 -13.55 -4.54
CA PHE A 308 -18.66 -13.15 -4.31
C PHE A 308 -18.22 -13.35 -2.87
N SER A 309 -19.08 -13.08 -1.88
CA SER A 309 -18.73 -13.27 -0.47
C SER A 309 -18.44 -14.72 -0.12
N VAL A 310 -19.10 -15.69 -0.77
CA VAL A 310 -18.80 -17.12 -0.57
C VAL A 310 -17.38 -17.44 -1.04
N ALA A 311 -17.02 -16.98 -2.25
CA ALA A 311 -15.68 -17.18 -2.80
C ALA A 311 -14.60 -16.49 -1.94
N VAL A 312 -14.84 -15.26 -1.49
CA VAL A 312 -13.93 -14.52 -0.61
C VAL A 312 -13.78 -15.23 0.74
N ALA A 313 -14.87 -15.66 1.37
CA ALA A 313 -14.83 -16.37 2.64
C ALA A 313 -14.01 -17.66 2.54
N VAL A 314 -14.28 -18.49 1.53
CA VAL A 314 -13.52 -19.73 1.28
C VAL A 314 -12.04 -19.44 1.05
N ALA A 315 -11.71 -18.49 0.16
CA ALA A 315 -10.32 -18.14 -0.14
C ALA A 315 -9.56 -17.63 1.09
N VAL A 316 -10.19 -16.80 1.92
CA VAL A 316 -9.55 -16.30 3.15
C VAL A 316 -9.39 -17.42 4.18
N LEU A 317 -10.40 -18.28 4.39
CA LEU A 317 -10.31 -19.40 5.33
C LEU A 317 -9.19 -20.38 4.96
N LEU A 318 -8.96 -20.60 3.66
CA LEU A 318 -7.84 -21.38 3.15
C LEU A 318 -6.47 -20.71 3.41
N ALA A 319 -6.37 -19.40 3.20
CA ALA A 319 -5.09 -18.68 3.24
C ALA A 319 -4.66 -18.21 4.66
N LEU A 320 -5.63 -17.86 5.52
CA LEU A 320 -5.38 -17.19 6.79
C LEU A 320 -4.50 -18.01 7.75
N PRO A 321 -4.71 -19.34 7.95
CA PRO A 321 -3.87 -20.12 8.86
C PRO A 321 -2.39 -20.15 8.43
N ALA A 322 -2.12 -20.32 7.13
CA ALA A 322 -0.78 -20.28 6.58
C ALA A 322 -0.12 -18.90 6.77
N LEU A 323 -0.87 -17.81 6.57
CA LEU A 323 -0.38 -16.46 6.81
C LEU A 323 -0.08 -16.18 8.30
N VAL A 324 -0.91 -16.68 9.22
CA VAL A 324 -0.67 -16.57 10.68
C VAL A 324 0.62 -17.30 11.06
N VAL A 325 0.85 -18.50 10.51
CA VAL A 325 2.10 -19.24 10.70
C VAL A 325 3.29 -18.46 10.15
N ALA A 326 3.19 -17.96 8.91
CA ALA A 326 4.21 -17.14 8.28
C ALA A 326 4.56 -15.89 9.11
N TRP A 327 3.55 -15.21 9.66
CA TRP A 327 3.72 -14.05 10.54
C TRP A 327 4.40 -14.40 11.86
N ARG A 328 4.04 -15.53 12.48
CA ARG A 328 4.70 -16.01 13.71
C ARG A 328 6.18 -16.30 13.43
N VAL A 329 6.48 -17.04 12.36
CA VAL A 329 7.86 -17.32 11.94
C VAL A 329 8.62 -16.04 11.63
N ALA A 330 8.00 -15.06 10.96
CA ALA A 330 8.65 -13.79 10.67
C ALA A 330 8.84 -12.88 11.89
N ARG A 331 8.10 -13.12 12.98
CA ARG A 331 8.28 -12.39 14.26
C ARG A 331 9.38 -12.96 15.13
N THR A 332 9.53 -14.29 15.15
CA THR A 332 10.53 -14.99 15.99
C THR A 332 11.78 -15.38 15.22
N GLY A 333 11.72 -15.32 13.88
CA GLY A 333 12.81 -15.66 13.00
C GLY A 333 13.75 -14.50 12.73
N PRO A 334 14.71 -14.70 11.83
CA PRO A 334 15.73 -13.70 11.53
C PRO A 334 15.17 -12.41 10.92
N ASP A 335 15.80 -11.29 11.27
CA ASP A 335 15.38 -9.95 10.82
C ASP A 335 15.52 -9.72 9.31
N ASP A 336 16.35 -10.53 8.64
CA ASP A 336 16.58 -10.44 7.21
C ASP A 336 15.50 -11.14 6.35
N LEU A 337 14.40 -11.64 6.93
CA LEU A 337 13.41 -12.42 6.20
C LEU A 337 12.47 -11.55 5.33
N ALA A 338 12.53 -11.73 4.01
CA ALA A 338 11.66 -11.07 3.05
C ALA A 338 10.30 -11.79 2.88
N PHE A 339 9.23 -11.03 2.64
CA PHE A 339 7.89 -11.60 2.42
C PHE A 339 7.86 -12.54 1.20
N VAL A 340 8.57 -12.20 0.13
CA VAL A 340 8.63 -13.02 -1.09
C VAL A 340 9.30 -14.38 -0.85
N ASP A 341 10.30 -14.45 0.04
CA ASP A 341 10.96 -15.70 0.39
C ASP A 341 10.00 -16.61 1.14
N VAL A 342 9.29 -16.06 2.13
CA VAL A 342 8.28 -16.80 2.91
C VAL A 342 7.20 -17.32 2.00
N TRP A 343 6.70 -16.48 1.09
CA TRP A 343 5.70 -16.88 0.10
C TRP A 343 6.23 -17.97 -0.83
N SER A 344 7.44 -17.82 -1.38
CA SER A 344 8.05 -18.82 -2.26
C SER A 344 8.27 -20.15 -1.54
N ILE A 345 8.79 -20.12 -0.32
CA ILE A 345 9.03 -21.32 0.49
C ILE A 345 7.71 -22.06 0.73
N VAL A 346 6.66 -21.34 1.15
CA VAL A 346 5.35 -21.95 1.45
C VAL A 346 4.66 -22.47 0.18
N SER A 347 4.72 -21.73 -0.93
CA SER A 347 4.00 -22.08 -2.16
C SER A 347 4.72 -23.12 -3.01
N THR A 348 6.05 -23.10 -3.07
CA THR A 348 6.83 -23.99 -3.95
C THR A 348 7.63 -25.05 -3.20
N GLY A 349 7.77 -24.95 -1.88
CA GLY A 349 8.63 -25.86 -1.11
C GLY A 349 10.11 -25.79 -1.49
N ARG A 350 10.57 -24.67 -2.07
CA ARG A 350 11.94 -24.49 -2.57
C ARG A 350 12.62 -23.32 -1.86
N LEU A 351 13.95 -23.37 -1.79
CA LEU A 351 14.76 -22.26 -1.29
C LEU A 351 14.65 -21.05 -2.24
N PRO A 352 14.62 -19.82 -1.70
CA PRO A 352 14.60 -18.62 -2.52
C PRO A 352 15.90 -18.48 -3.30
N ARG A 353 15.80 -17.96 -4.53
CA ARG A 353 16.98 -17.62 -5.34
C ARG A 353 17.72 -16.43 -4.73
N VAL A 354 19.03 -16.37 -4.92
CA VAL A 354 19.83 -15.20 -4.52
C VAL A 354 19.41 -14.01 -5.38
N ASP A 355 19.06 -12.90 -4.75
CA ASP A 355 18.72 -11.67 -5.44
C ASP A 355 19.97 -11.14 -6.16
N ALA A 356 19.78 -10.68 -7.40
CA ALA A 356 20.78 -9.92 -8.13
C ALA A 356 20.56 -8.42 -7.91
N VAL A 357 21.64 -7.65 -8.04
CA VAL A 357 21.53 -6.18 -8.14
C VAL A 357 20.65 -5.83 -9.33
N GLU A 358 19.82 -4.80 -9.18
CA GLU A 358 18.97 -4.28 -10.26
C GLU A 358 19.52 -2.93 -10.72
N GLU A 359 19.32 -2.60 -11.99
CA GLU A 359 19.54 -1.23 -12.46
C GLU A 359 18.50 -0.30 -11.80
N GLY A 360 19.00 0.76 -11.17
CA GLY A 360 18.19 1.75 -10.47
C GLY A 360 18.78 3.15 -10.60
N LEU A 361 18.26 4.06 -9.78
CA LEU A 361 18.69 5.45 -9.75
C LEU A 361 19.51 5.67 -8.47
N VAL A 362 20.71 6.21 -8.63
CA VAL A 362 21.66 6.55 -7.55
C VAL A 362 21.98 8.05 -7.58
N PRO A 363 22.26 8.70 -6.43
CA PRO A 363 22.70 10.10 -6.43
C PRO A 363 23.95 10.32 -7.27
N ALA A 364 23.95 11.38 -8.09
CA ALA A 364 25.08 11.72 -8.97
C ALA A 364 26.30 12.20 -8.17
N LEU A 365 26.05 12.96 -7.11
CA LEU A 365 27.06 13.47 -6.20
C LEU A 365 26.78 12.89 -4.82
N LEU A 366 27.74 12.16 -4.28
CA LEU A 366 27.75 11.83 -2.86
C LEU A 366 28.20 13.08 -2.12
N ALA A 367 27.47 13.49 -1.09
CA ALA A 367 28.00 14.47 -0.15
C ALA A 367 29.26 13.86 0.48
N THR A 368 30.42 14.36 0.08
CA THR A 368 31.66 14.12 0.80
C THR A 368 31.64 15.07 1.99
N ASP A 369 31.19 14.55 3.13
CA ASP A 369 31.29 15.25 4.41
C ASP A 369 32.75 15.31 4.90
#